data_AF-A0A7V2MGD0-F1
#
_entry.id   AF-A0A7V2MGD0-F1
#
_cell.length_a   1.000
_cell.length_b   1.000
_cell.length_c   1.000
_cell.angle_alpha   90.00
_cell.angle_beta   90.00
_cell.angle_gamma   90.00
#
_symmetry.space_group_name_H-M   'P 1'
#
loop_
_entity.id
_entity.type
_entity.pdbx_description
1 polymer ?
#
loop_
_entity_poly.entity_id
_entity_poly.type
_entity_poly.pdbx_seq_one_letter_code
_entity_poly.pdbx_strand_id
1 'polypeptide(L)'
;MTQSKISESYGGGRKLSWGRKDEEYAADFCLVSKRHLDEREYKVFSYFFLLGADWKACTARLGMDRGTFFHIVTRIQNRLGRVFLELKPYPLFPLDDYFNGSLRLEPSEVRATVNRPPASSSGVARPPVPKAA
;
A
#
# COMPACT_ATOMS: atom_id res chain seq x y z
N MET A 1 9.03 1.28 22.51
CA MET A 1 7.56 1.39 22.40
C MET A 1 7.26 2.55 21.46
N THR A 2 7.05 2.25 20.18
CA THR A 2 6.75 3.27 19.16
C THR A 2 5.28 3.65 19.31
N GLN A 3 5.00 4.93 19.53
CA GLN A 3 3.65 5.47 19.65
C GLN A 3 2.87 5.18 18.35
N SER A 4 1.79 4.40 18.46
CA SER A 4 0.87 4.18 17.35
C SER A 4 0.15 5.47 17.00
N LYS A 5 0.33 5.94 15.77
CA LYS A 5 -0.33 7.13 15.27
C LYS A 5 -1.66 6.72 14.66
N ILE A 6 -2.77 7.19 15.23
CA ILE A 6 -4.03 7.13 14.49
C ILE A 6 -3.94 8.17 13.37
N SER A 7 -4.10 7.71 12.13
CA SER A 7 -4.13 8.56 10.95
C SER A 7 -5.58 8.78 10.49
N GLU A 8 -5.93 10.04 10.25
CA GLU A 8 -7.20 10.45 9.66
C GLU A 8 -7.10 10.44 8.13
N SER A 9 -8.09 9.90 7.41
CA SER A 9 -8.19 10.06 5.95
C SER A 9 -9.36 10.94 5.56
N TYR A 10 -9.07 11.97 4.75
CA TYR A 10 -10.06 12.83 4.12
C TYR A 10 -10.53 12.22 2.80
N GLY A 11 -11.62 11.46 2.84
CA GLY A 11 -12.42 11.18 1.65
C GLY A 11 -13.40 12.32 1.41
N GLY A 12 -13.39 12.93 0.22
CA GLY A 12 -14.30 14.02 -0.15
C GLY A 12 -15.76 13.67 0.10
N GLY A 13 -16.29 14.06 1.26
CA GLY A 13 -17.72 14.06 1.59
C GLY A 13 -18.28 12.90 2.45
N ARG A 14 -17.54 11.85 2.84
CA ARG A 14 -18.13 10.73 3.62
C ARG A 14 -17.23 10.16 4.72
N LYS A 15 -17.80 10.15 5.94
CA LYS A 15 -17.47 9.43 7.20
C LYS A 15 -15.98 9.28 7.57
N LEU A 16 -15.63 9.92 8.69
CA LEU A 16 -14.41 9.69 9.46
C LEU A 16 -14.24 8.19 9.76
N SER A 17 -13.30 7.54 9.09
CA SER A 17 -12.84 6.21 9.47
C SER A 17 -11.62 6.39 10.37
N TRP A 18 -11.79 6.13 11.67
CA TRP A 18 -10.69 6.04 12.62
C TRP A 18 -10.06 4.65 12.48
N GLY A 19 -8.83 4.59 11.99
CA GLY A 19 -8.10 3.36 11.74
C GLY A 19 -6.64 3.46 12.14
N ARG A 20 -6.02 2.30 12.34
CA ARG A 20 -4.61 2.14 12.68
C ARG A 20 -3.90 1.64 11.42
N LYS A 21 -3.78 2.53 10.42
CA LYS A 21 -3.39 2.14 9.06
C LYS A 21 -2.03 1.45 9.00
N ASP A 22 -1.10 1.87 9.85
CA ASP A 22 0.23 1.24 9.92
C ASP A 22 0.11 -0.20 10.45
N GLU A 23 -0.70 -0.43 11.48
CA GLU A 23 -0.95 -1.78 12.01
C GLU A 23 -1.80 -2.64 11.08
N GLU A 24 -2.77 -2.05 10.38
CA GLU A 24 -3.58 -2.71 9.35
C GLU A 24 -2.70 -3.17 8.18
N TYR A 25 -1.84 -2.28 7.68
CA TYR A 25 -0.86 -2.62 6.65
C TYR A 25 0.07 -3.75 7.10
N ALA A 26 0.60 -3.65 8.32
CA ALA A 26 1.48 -4.68 8.86
C ALA A 26 0.75 -6.04 8.99
N ALA A 27 -0.50 -6.03 9.43
CA ALA A 27 -1.32 -7.22 9.56
C ALA A 27 -1.59 -7.87 8.18
N ASP A 28 -2.01 -7.07 7.19
CA ASP A 28 -2.28 -7.55 5.84
C ASP A 28 -1.01 -8.06 5.16
N PHE A 29 0.09 -7.32 5.28
CA PHE A 29 1.39 -7.72 4.75
C PHE A 29 1.84 -9.07 5.33
N CYS A 30 1.76 -9.24 6.66
CA CYS A 30 2.14 -10.48 7.32
C CYS A 30 1.19 -11.63 6.96
N LEU A 31 -0.11 -11.38 6.91
CA LEU A 31 -1.13 -12.40 6.64
C LEU A 31 -1.05 -12.91 5.20
N VAL A 32 -0.97 -11.99 4.22
CA VAL A 32 -0.81 -12.33 2.80
C VAL A 32 0.49 -13.10 2.60
N SER A 33 1.60 -12.63 3.18
CA SER A 33 2.89 -13.32 3.07
C SER A 33 2.80 -14.75 3.60
N LYS A 34 2.12 -14.96 4.73
CA LYS A 34 1.94 -16.30 5.31
C LYS A 34 1.07 -17.23 4.46
N ARG A 35 0.08 -16.69 3.73
CA ARG A 35 -0.80 -17.49 2.86
C ARG A 35 -0.14 -17.93 1.56
N HIS A 36 0.77 -17.10 1.04
CA HIS A 36 1.39 -17.35 -0.26
C HIS A 36 2.78 -17.97 -0.19
N LEU A 37 3.39 -18.07 0.99
CA LEU A 37 4.68 -18.72 1.19
C LEU A 37 4.53 -20.12 1.78
N ASP A 38 5.40 -21.03 1.36
CA ASP A 38 5.50 -22.34 1.98
C ASP A 38 6.15 -22.23 3.37
N GLU A 39 6.01 -23.24 4.24
CA GLU A 39 6.48 -23.15 5.64
C GLU A 39 7.99 -22.83 5.75
N ARG A 40 8.81 -23.41 4.86
CA ARG A 40 10.26 -23.12 4.80
C ARG A 40 10.54 -21.69 4.33
N GLU A 41 9.84 -21.24 3.29
CA GLU A 41 9.96 -19.88 2.75
C GLU A 41 9.52 -18.86 3.80
N TYR A 42 8.42 -19.11 4.51
CA TYR A 42 7.92 -18.25 5.56
C TYR A 42 8.88 -18.13 6.76
N LYS A 43 9.56 -19.22 7.14
CA LYS A 43 10.61 -19.16 8.18
C LYS A 43 11.77 -18.25 7.74
N VAL A 44 12.27 -18.42 6.52
CA VAL A 44 13.30 -17.53 5.96
C VAL A 44 12.80 -16.08 5.93
N PHE A 45 11.57 -15.86 5.47
CA PHE A 45 10.96 -14.54 5.40
C PHE A 45 10.88 -13.86 6.77
N SER A 46 10.41 -14.59 7.78
CA SER A 46 10.26 -14.09 9.15
C SER A 46 11.61 -13.70 9.77
N TYR A 47 12.63 -14.55 9.66
CA TYR A 47 13.95 -14.25 10.23
C TYR A 47 14.66 -13.11 9.49
N PHE A 48 14.64 -13.12 8.15
CA PHE A 48 15.41 -12.17 7.36
C PHE A 48 14.73 -10.80 7.22
N PHE A 49 13.42 -10.77 6.88
CA PHE A 49 12.72 -9.51 6.60
C PHE A 49 12.02 -8.92 7.82
N LEU A 50 11.36 -9.74 8.65
CA LEU A 50 10.60 -9.22 9.79
C LEU A 50 11.48 -8.97 11.02
N LEU A 51 12.41 -9.87 11.31
CA LEU A 51 13.33 -9.76 12.45
C LEU A 51 14.65 -9.06 12.10
N GLY A 52 14.96 -8.88 10.81
CA GLY A 52 16.19 -8.23 10.37
C GLY A 52 17.45 -9.02 10.67
N ALA A 53 17.38 -10.34 10.79
CA ALA A 53 18.54 -11.17 11.08
C ALA A 53 19.50 -11.26 9.89
N ASP A 54 20.80 -11.33 10.16
CA ASP A 54 21.82 -11.55 9.14
C ASP A 54 21.63 -12.90 8.43
N TRP A 55 21.97 -12.93 7.13
CA TRP A 55 21.89 -14.16 6.33
C TRP A 55 22.69 -15.32 6.94
N LYS A 56 23.83 -15.03 7.59
CA LYS A 56 24.65 -16.03 8.29
C LYS A 56 23.91 -16.67 9.46
N ALA A 57 23.19 -15.85 10.24
CA ALA A 57 22.39 -16.32 11.37
C ALA A 57 21.20 -17.15 10.89
N CYS A 58 20.56 -16.73 9.79
CA CYS A 58 19.50 -17.49 9.14
C CYS A 58 19.99 -18.86 8.64
N THR A 59 21.12 -18.92 7.92
CA THR A 59 21.70 -20.19 7.43
C THR A 59 22.10 -21.11 8.57
N ALA A 60 22.67 -20.58 9.66
CA ALA A 60 23.05 -21.37 10.83
C ALA A 60 21.83 -21.94 11.56
N ARG A 61 20.77 -21.16 11.70
CA ARG A 61 19.55 -21.57 12.42
C ARG A 61 18.67 -22.53 11.60
N LEU A 62 18.61 -22.35 10.29
CA LEU A 62 17.75 -23.14 9.40
C LEU A 62 18.49 -24.32 8.74
N GLY A 63 19.81 -24.44 8.93
CA GLY A 63 20.62 -25.52 8.37
C GLY A 63 20.66 -25.49 6.84
N MET A 64 20.88 -24.32 6.26
CA MET A 64 20.83 -24.11 4.80
C MET A 64 22.19 -23.63 4.28
N ASP A 65 22.52 -23.96 3.03
CA ASP A 65 23.69 -23.39 2.37
C ASP A 65 23.42 -21.94 1.89
N ARG A 66 24.51 -21.20 1.68
CA ARG A 66 24.46 -19.80 1.24
C ARG A 66 23.71 -19.64 -0.10
N GLY A 67 23.95 -20.51 -1.07
CA GLY A 67 23.37 -20.41 -2.40
C GLY A 67 21.85 -20.59 -2.37
N THR A 68 21.40 -21.66 -1.70
CA THR A 68 20.00 -21.97 -1.48
C THR A 68 19.28 -20.86 -0.72
N PHE A 69 19.92 -20.25 0.29
CA PHE A 69 19.35 -19.11 1.00
C PHE A 69 19.04 -17.95 0.04
N PHE A 70 20.00 -17.52 -0.77
CA PHE A 70 19.78 -16.42 -1.71
C PHE A 70 18.74 -16.77 -2.79
N HIS A 71 18.72 -18.02 -3.27
CA HIS A 71 17.67 -18.46 -4.20
C HIS A 71 16.27 -18.40 -3.58
N ILE A 72 16.13 -18.79 -2.31
CA ILE A 72 14.86 -18.68 -1.60
C ILE A 72 14.46 -17.22 -1.41
N VAL A 73 15.38 -16.34 -1.01
CA VAL A 73 15.10 -14.90 -0.85
C VAL A 73 14.60 -14.29 -2.15
N THR A 74 15.28 -14.55 -3.27
CA THR A 74 14.85 -14.02 -4.59
C THR A 74 13.50 -14.61 -5.01
N ARG A 75 13.23 -15.89 -4.73
CA ARG A 75 11.91 -16.50 -4.99
C ARG A 75 10.80 -15.84 -4.18
N ILE A 76 11.03 -15.61 -2.89
CA ILE A 76 10.10 -14.93 -1.99
C ILE A 76 9.79 -13.53 -2.53
N GLN A 77 10.81 -12.74 -2.86
CA GLN A 77 10.64 -11.37 -3.39
C GLN A 77 9.84 -11.37 -4.69
N ASN A 78 10.16 -12.24 -5.64
CA ASN A 78 9.44 -12.33 -6.91
C ASN A 78 7.96 -12.75 -6.72
N ARG A 79 7.71 -13.70 -5.83
CA ARG A 79 6.36 -14.22 -5.56
C ARG A 79 5.50 -13.18 -4.84
N LEU A 80 6.01 -12.64 -3.74
CA LEU A 80 5.29 -11.63 -2.95
C LEU A 80 5.10 -10.33 -3.72
N GLY A 81 6.10 -9.89 -4.48
CA GLY A 81 5.99 -8.66 -5.29
C GLY A 81 4.82 -8.72 -6.28
N ARG A 82 4.60 -9.87 -6.94
CA ARG A 82 3.45 -10.06 -7.82
C ARG A 82 2.14 -10.11 -7.05
N VAL A 83 2.09 -10.87 -5.95
CA VAL A 83 0.88 -11.00 -5.12
C VAL A 83 0.44 -9.64 -4.58
N PHE A 84 1.36 -8.83 -4.07
CA PHE A 84 1.05 -7.51 -3.53
C PHE A 84 0.48 -6.54 -4.56
N LEU A 85 0.90 -6.68 -5.82
CA LEU A 85 0.40 -5.89 -6.95
C LEU A 85 -0.97 -6.39 -7.44
N GLU A 86 -1.18 -7.71 -7.48
CA GLU A 86 -2.36 -8.34 -8.08
C GLU A 86 -3.56 -8.44 -7.12
N LEU A 87 -3.35 -8.21 -5.82
CA LEU A 87 -4.40 -8.25 -4.81
C LEU A 87 -5.55 -7.30 -5.13
N LYS A 88 -6.77 -7.84 -5.09
CA LYS A 88 -8.02 -7.09 -5.25
C LYS A 88 -8.95 -7.44 -4.08
N PRO A 89 -9.74 -6.49 -3.55
CA PRO A 89 -9.97 -5.13 -4.07
C PRO A 89 -8.92 -4.08 -3.69
N TYR A 90 -8.07 -4.34 -2.68
CA TYR A 90 -7.05 -3.41 -2.18
C TYR A 90 -5.65 -3.98 -2.42
N PRO A 91 -4.86 -3.45 -3.38
CA PRO A 91 -3.49 -3.86 -3.56
C PRO A 91 -2.62 -3.36 -2.40
N LEU A 92 -1.60 -4.14 -2.03
CA LEU A 92 -0.61 -3.75 -1.00
C LEU A 92 0.49 -2.85 -1.59
N PHE A 93 0.64 -2.84 -2.91
CA PHE A 93 1.58 -2.02 -3.64
C PHE A 93 0.94 -1.53 -4.95
N PRO A 94 1.07 -0.24 -5.33
CA PRO A 94 1.80 0.85 -4.66
C PRO A 94 1.19 1.29 -3.32
N LEU A 95 2.00 1.86 -2.42
CA LEU A 95 1.54 2.27 -1.08
C LEU A 95 0.45 3.35 -1.11
N ASP A 96 0.49 4.22 -2.12
CA ASP A 96 -0.51 5.29 -2.27
C ASP A 96 -1.93 4.74 -2.41
N ASP A 97 -2.10 3.63 -3.13
CA ASP A 97 -3.39 2.99 -3.35
C ASP A 97 -3.94 2.32 -2.08
N TYR A 98 -3.05 1.78 -1.23
CA TYR A 98 -3.41 1.15 0.05
C TYR A 98 -3.80 2.19 1.10
N PHE A 99 -2.96 3.21 1.33
CA PHE A 99 -3.14 4.15 2.44
C PHE A 99 -4.14 5.26 2.16
N ASN A 100 -4.23 5.74 0.92
CA ASN A 100 -5.14 6.83 0.58
C ASN A 100 -6.54 6.32 0.23
N GLY A 101 -6.70 4.99 0.13
CA GLY A 101 -7.85 4.37 -0.51
C GLY A 101 -7.83 4.70 -1.98
N SER A 102 -8.01 3.71 -2.84
CA SER A 102 -8.18 3.98 -4.27
C SER A 102 -9.16 5.13 -4.45
N LEU A 103 -8.74 6.20 -5.13
CA LEU A 103 -9.63 7.19 -5.76
C LEU A 103 -10.42 6.48 -6.88
N ARG A 104 -11.10 5.38 -6.56
CA ARG A 104 -12.24 4.91 -7.32
C ARG A 104 -13.33 5.92 -7.04
N LEU A 105 -13.27 7.01 -7.81
CA LEU A 105 -14.48 7.53 -8.43
C LEU A 105 -15.15 6.32 -9.08
N GLU A 106 -16.02 5.66 -8.35
CA GLU A 106 -17.00 4.76 -8.94
C GLU A 106 -17.67 5.58 -10.06
N PRO A 107 -17.63 5.14 -11.33
CA PRO A 107 -18.21 5.89 -12.44
C PRO A 107 -19.71 6.18 -12.29
N SER A 108 -20.37 5.61 -11.27
CA SER A 108 -21.76 5.86 -10.94
C SER A 108 -22.07 7.29 -10.47
N GLU A 109 -21.09 8.07 -9.98
CA GLU A 109 -21.35 9.46 -9.54
C GLU A 109 -21.11 10.52 -10.63
N VAL A 110 -20.37 10.20 -11.71
CA VAL A 110 -20.15 11.13 -12.84
C VAL A 110 -21.45 11.37 -13.63
N ARG A 111 -22.42 10.46 -13.55
CA ARG A 111 -23.73 10.62 -14.21
C ARG A 111 -24.65 11.63 -13.53
N ALA A 112 -24.38 12.02 -12.27
CA ALA A 112 -25.23 12.95 -11.54
C ALA A 112 -24.86 14.44 -11.77
N THR A 113 -23.65 14.74 -12.25
CA THR A 113 -23.20 16.13 -12.46
C THR A 113 -23.55 16.69 -13.84
N VAL A 114 -23.97 15.85 -14.79
CA VAL A 114 -24.39 16.29 -16.14
C VAL A 114 -25.74 17.02 -16.12
N ASN A 115 -26.58 16.82 -15.09
CA ASN A 115 -27.88 17.49 -14.97
C ASN A 115 -27.85 18.68 -14.00
N ARG A 116 -26.77 19.46 -13.99
CA ARG A 116 -26.80 20.79 -13.35
C ARG A 116 -27.24 21.81 -14.40
N PRO A 117 -28.36 22.53 -14.21
CA PRO A 117 -28.76 23.59 -15.14
C PRO A 117 -27.64 24.65 -15.20
N PRO A 118 -27.44 25.32 -16.36
CA PRO A 118 -26.34 26.28 -16.51
C PRO A 118 -26.48 27.39 -15.48
N ALA A 119 -25.49 27.48 -14.58
CA ALA A 119 -25.39 28.60 -13.65
C ALA A 119 -25.16 29.87 -14.47
N SER A 120 -26.12 30.78 -14.34
CA SER A 120 -26.17 32.12 -14.91
C SER A 120 -24.85 32.89 -14.78
N SER A 121 -24.51 33.59 -15.86
CA SER A 121 -23.45 34.59 -15.96
C SER A 121 -23.46 35.62 -14.83
N SER A 122 -22.38 35.71 -14.07
CA SER A 122 -21.94 36.97 -13.44
C SER A 122 -20.43 36.89 -13.22
N GLY A 123 -19.70 37.78 -13.89
CA GLY A 123 -18.25 37.70 -14.05
C GLY A 123 -17.47 38.28 -12.88
N VAL A 124 -16.22 37.83 -12.77
CA VAL A 124 -15.08 38.65 -12.34
C VAL A 124 -13.88 38.21 -13.19
N ALA A 125 -13.40 39.11 -14.04
CA ALA A 125 -12.20 38.93 -14.84
C ALA A 125 -10.96 38.87 -13.93
N ARG A 126 -10.07 37.88 -14.15
CA ARG A 126 -8.73 37.87 -13.55
C ARG A 126 -7.86 38.91 -14.26
N PRO A 127 -7.11 39.78 -13.56
CA PRO A 127 -6.16 40.67 -14.19
C PRO A 127 -4.94 39.91 -14.74
N PRO A 128 -4.33 40.36 -15.85
CA PRO A 128 -3.16 39.72 -16.43
C PRO A 128 -1.87 40.00 -15.64
N VAL A 129 -1.01 39.00 -15.57
CA VAL A 129 0.31 39.01 -14.90
C VAL A 129 1.30 39.92 -15.66
N PRO A 130 2.07 40.79 -15.01
CA PRO A 130 3.10 41.59 -15.69
C PRO A 130 4.29 40.71 -16.11
N LYS A 131 4.78 40.92 -17.34
CA LYS A 131 6.03 40.32 -17.82
C LYS A 131 7.21 41.01 -17.13
N ALA A 132 8.06 40.21 -16.49
CA ALA A 132 9.36 40.67 -16.00
C ALA A 132 10.26 41.07 -17.17
N ALA A 133 11.02 42.15 -16.98
CA ALA A 133 11.94 42.76 -17.94
C ALA A 133 13.19 41.90 -18.19
#